data_AF-A0A699Z5D5-F1
#
_entry.id   AF-A0A699Z5D5-F1
#
_cell.length_a   1.000
_cell.length_b   1.000
_cell.length_c   1.000
_cell.angle_alpha   90.00
_cell.angle_beta   90.00
_cell.angle_gamma   90.00
#
_symmetry.space_group_name_H-M   'P 1'
#
loop_
_entity.id
_entity.type
_entity.pdbx_description
1 polymer ?
#
loop_
_entity_poly.entity_id
_entity_poly.type
_entity_poly.pdbx_seq_one_letter_code
_entity_poly.pdbx_strand_id
1 'polypeptide(L)'
;MFSELPHYPASGYRLKNTEKVPAFVDRTFHPEVKDAADMTQRSQPTVVAGQQRYLYFRRPLLAAPEPVLIKRTAAVPAPAISPQPPAPKSKTIGTQSDYRESEAQTTPWQPDLAPPKEPSLKQQYLSARNNCEGPELLQLKDLKFGEGLPPGLQDIRRIEKLREKRKFEASLPPVSDLSQLPLRQKMIEEWEAREWDEREEEILGVQDERLVLLQQAIQVREEEFDERCASRVEARKVAQLEAKSSRFAEIQAARIKTMRQLLESRKYAEKPRRLVRPGIVERYANYSSTTYAPVQREGRFPEAKPNGRLVETDGYQPVNLQGIADLEAYLPPRLLNPK
;
A
#
# COMPACT_ATOMS: atom_id res chain seq x y z
N MET A 1 70.94 -19.88 13.61
CA MET A 1 69.93 -20.39 14.56
C MET A 1 68.73 -19.45 14.50
N PHE A 2 67.52 -20.02 14.35
CA PHE A 2 66.19 -19.37 14.32
C PHE A 2 65.88 -18.55 13.06
N SER A 3 64.81 -18.77 12.29
CA SER A 3 63.68 -19.70 12.37
C SER A 3 62.90 -19.58 11.05
N GLU A 4 62.87 -20.63 10.23
CA GLU A 4 61.92 -20.72 9.12
C GLU A 4 60.63 -21.33 9.65
N LEU A 5 59.66 -20.47 9.98
CA LEU A 5 58.32 -20.91 10.36
C LEU A 5 57.41 -20.89 9.11
N PRO A 6 56.74 -21.99 8.77
CA PRO A 6 55.81 -22.02 7.64
C PRO A 6 54.61 -21.09 7.90
N HIS A 7 54.36 -20.20 6.96
CA HIS A 7 53.26 -19.24 7.02
C HIS A 7 51.95 -19.92 6.59
N TYR A 8 51.04 -20.14 7.54
CA TYR A 8 49.69 -20.60 7.25
C TYR A 8 48.75 -19.39 7.07
N PRO A 9 47.87 -19.39 6.05
CA PRO A 9 46.90 -18.32 5.89
C PRO A 9 45.91 -18.30 7.06
N ALA A 10 45.47 -17.10 7.45
CA ALA A 10 44.53 -16.91 8.54
C ALA A 10 43.21 -17.67 8.27
N SER A 11 42.89 -18.66 9.10
CA SER A 11 41.61 -19.37 9.06
C SER A 11 40.54 -18.53 9.75
N GLY A 12 39.60 -17.99 8.97
CA GLY A 12 38.42 -17.31 9.49
C GLY A 12 37.30 -18.32 9.76
N TYR A 13 36.90 -18.49 11.01
CA TYR A 13 35.67 -19.20 11.34
C TYR A 13 34.47 -18.30 11.06
N ARG A 14 33.65 -18.67 10.06
CA ARG A 14 32.34 -18.06 9.86
C ARG A 14 31.30 -18.98 10.48
N LEU A 15 30.74 -18.58 11.63
CA LEU A 15 29.52 -19.22 12.12
C LEU A 15 28.46 -19.03 11.02
N LYS A 16 28.10 -20.11 10.33
CA LYS A 16 26.84 -20.12 9.60
C LYS A 16 25.78 -20.10 10.69
N ASN A 17 25.00 -19.02 10.77
CA ASN A 17 23.75 -18.99 11.52
C ASN A 17 22.79 -19.98 10.84
N THR A 18 23.03 -21.27 10.99
CA THR A 18 22.03 -22.29 10.76
C THR A 18 21.06 -22.16 11.93
N GLU A 19 19.97 -21.45 11.68
CA GLU A 19 18.84 -21.34 12.61
C GLU A 19 18.44 -22.75 13.04
N LYS A 20 18.51 -23.02 14.35
CA LYS A 20 18.22 -24.34 14.94
C LYS A 20 16.72 -24.67 14.95
N VAL A 21 15.90 -23.96 14.18
CA VAL A 21 14.45 -24.04 14.27
C VAL A 21 13.92 -24.99 13.19
N PRO A 22 13.29 -26.12 13.58
CA PRO A 22 12.73 -27.09 12.65
C PRO A 22 11.68 -26.49 11.70
N ALA A 23 11.54 -27.08 10.52
CA ALA A 23 10.70 -26.56 9.44
C ALA A 23 9.19 -26.49 9.74
N PHE A 24 8.71 -27.19 10.77
CA PHE A 24 7.29 -27.21 11.15
C PHE A 24 6.89 -26.09 12.11
N VAL A 25 7.85 -25.31 12.62
CA VAL A 25 7.56 -24.18 13.51
C VAL A 25 7.14 -22.99 12.66
N ASP A 26 5.95 -22.46 12.93
CA ASP A 26 5.39 -21.33 12.19
C ASP A 26 6.30 -20.10 12.28
N ARG A 27 6.73 -19.61 11.12
CA ARG A 27 7.71 -18.52 10.96
C ARG A 27 7.05 -17.15 10.80
N THR A 28 5.73 -17.11 10.74
CA THR A 28 4.95 -15.89 10.48
C THR A 28 4.75 -15.02 11.72
N PHE A 29 5.08 -15.54 12.92
CA PHE A 29 5.00 -14.77 14.14
C PHE A 29 6.21 -13.82 14.28
N HIS A 30 6.04 -12.59 13.83
CA HIS A 30 6.89 -11.49 14.23
C HIS A 30 6.29 -10.85 15.49
N PRO A 31 6.99 -10.84 16.63
CA PRO A 31 6.57 -9.99 17.73
C PRO A 31 6.64 -8.56 17.21
N GLU A 32 5.49 -7.90 17.05
CA GLU A 32 5.46 -6.45 16.82
C GLU A 32 6.22 -5.82 17.99
N VAL A 33 7.44 -5.37 17.73
CA VAL A 33 8.18 -4.53 18.68
C VAL A 33 7.45 -3.20 18.67
N LYS A 34 6.44 -3.10 19.52
CA LYS A 34 5.66 -1.88 19.69
C LYS A 34 6.57 -0.90 20.40
N ASP A 35 7.06 0.10 19.67
CA ASP A 35 7.82 1.18 20.25
C ASP A 35 7.00 1.85 21.36
N ALA A 36 7.62 2.07 22.52
CA ALA A 36 6.94 2.65 23.67
C ALA A 36 6.29 4.00 23.34
N ALA A 37 6.89 4.75 22.42
CA ALA A 37 6.38 6.01 21.88
C ALA A 37 5.03 5.84 21.14
N ASP A 38 4.90 4.78 20.32
CA ASP A 38 3.68 4.46 19.57
C ASP A 38 2.55 4.03 20.51
N MET A 39 2.86 3.30 21.58
CA MET A 39 1.87 2.96 22.60
C MET A 39 1.36 4.19 23.36
N THR A 40 2.24 5.14 23.70
CA THR A 40 1.81 6.42 24.34
C THR A 40 1.02 7.33 23.41
N GLN A 41 1.24 7.28 22.09
CA GLN A 41 0.42 8.04 21.14
C GLN A 41 -0.98 7.44 20.99
N ARG A 42 -1.09 6.11 20.93
CA ARG A 42 -2.39 5.42 20.83
C ARG A 42 -3.24 5.51 22.10
N SER A 43 -2.63 5.75 23.26
CA SER A 43 -3.36 5.94 24.53
C SER A 43 -3.85 7.37 24.76
N GLN A 44 -3.53 8.31 23.87
CA GLN A 44 -4.06 9.67 23.95
C GLN A 44 -5.56 9.69 23.62
N PRO A 45 -6.41 10.35 24.44
CA PRO A 45 -7.87 10.37 24.27
C PRO A 45 -8.34 11.05 22.96
N THR A 46 -7.45 11.79 22.30
CA THR A 46 -7.67 12.44 21.01
C THR A 46 -7.49 11.50 19.81
N VAL A 47 -6.81 10.35 19.99
CA VAL A 47 -6.39 9.44 18.91
C VAL A 47 -7.00 8.04 19.12
N VAL A 48 -8.30 7.95 19.42
CA VAL A 48 -9.00 6.66 19.38
C VAL A 48 -9.36 6.34 17.92
N ALA A 49 -8.47 5.60 17.25
CA ALA A 49 -8.68 5.07 15.91
C ALA A 49 -9.05 3.58 15.96
N GLY A 50 -9.80 3.12 14.95
CA GLY A 50 -10.22 1.72 14.83
C GLY A 50 -11.74 1.52 14.81
N GLN A 51 -12.15 0.28 14.54
CA GLN A 51 -13.55 -0.09 14.27
C GLN A 51 -14.47 0.09 15.49
N GLN A 52 -13.91 0.16 16.70
CA GLN A 52 -14.63 0.30 17.97
C GLN A 52 -14.70 1.74 18.49
N ARG A 53 -14.33 2.74 17.68
CA ARG A 53 -14.33 4.16 18.06
C ARG A 53 -15.68 4.66 18.60
N TYR A 54 -16.79 4.07 18.14
CA TYR A 54 -18.15 4.44 18.54
C TYR A 54 -18.46 4.22 20.04
N LEU A 55 -17.67 3.39 20.74
CA LEU A 55 -17.86 3.12 22.18
C LEU A 55 -17.35 4.26 23.07
N TYR A 56 -16.39 5.06 22.60
CA TYR A 56 -15.68 6.06 23.41
C TYR A 56 -16.08 7.51 23.10
N PHE A 57 -16.89 7.74 22.07
CA PHE A 57 -17.44 9.06 21.76
C PHE A 57 -18.97 9.02 21.82
N ARG A 58 -19.57 9.70 22.80
CA ARG A 58 -20.99 10.06 22.73
C ARG A 58 -21.16 11.18 21.70
N ARG A 59 -21.61 10.85 20.50
CA ARG A 59 -22.11 11.87 19.57
C ARG A 59 -23.36 12.51 20.19
N PRO A 60 -23.46 13.85 20.30
CA PRO A 60 -24.76 14.47 20.50
C PRO A 60 -25.65 14.08 19.32
N LEU A 61 -26.85 13.57 19.62
CA LEU A 61 -27.85 13.27 18.60
C LEU A 61 -28.23 14.59 17.93
N LEU A 62 -27.70 14.84 16.73
CA LEU A 62 -28.22 15.88 15.87
C LEU A 62 -29.69 15.55 15.61
N ALA A 63 -30.57 16.53 15.78
CA ALA A 63 -32.00 16.39 15.50
C ALA A 63 -32.16 15.80 14.09
N ALA A 64 -32.90 14.69 13.99
CA ALA A 64 -33.12 14.02 12.73
C ALA A 64 -33.70 15.03 11.72
N PRO A 65 -33.18 15.09 10.48
CA PRO A 65 -33.86 15.85 9.44
C PRO A 65 -35.26 15.26 9.24
N GLU A 66 -36.25 16.13 9.08
CA GLU A 66 -37.65 15.74 8.92
C GLU A 66 -37.79 14.62 7.87
N PRO A 67 -38.56 13.55 8.16
CA PRO A 67 -38.69 12.45 7.24
C PRO A 67 -39.36 12.94 5.95
N VAL A 68 -38.63 12.85 4.84
CA VAL A 68 -39.21 12.96 3.49
C VAL A 68 -40.31 11.91 3.37
N LEU A 69 -41.52 12.39 3.17
CA LEU A 69 -42.75 11.60 3.10
C LEU A 69 -42.72 10.67 1.87
N ILE A 70 -42.16 9.47 2.01
CA ILE A 70 -42.30 8.41 1.01
C ILE A 70 -43.72 7.86 1.14
N LYS A 71 -44.58 8.22 0.17
CA LYS A 71 -45.95 7.69 0.05
C LYS A 71 -45.90 6.18 -0.17
N ARG A 72 -46.07 5.41 0.90
CA ARG A 72 -46.40 3.97 0.84
C ARG A 72 -47.86 3.82 0.41
N THR A 73 -48.11 3.02 -0.61
CA THR A 73 -49.45 2.56 -1.00
C THR A 73 -50.01 1.57 0.02
N ALA A 74 -51.34 1.52 0.08
CA ALA A 74 -52.18 1.02 1.16
C ALA A 74 -51.81 -0.35 1.77
N ALA A 75 -51.75 -0.38 3.11
CA ALA A 75 -51.71 -1.60 3.92
C ALA A 75 -53.09 -1.91 4.51
N VAL A 76 -53.41 -3.20 4.57
CA VAL A 76 -54.63 -3.83 5.11
C VAL A 76 -54.85 -3.46 6.59
N PRO A 77 -56.09 -3.23 7.07
CA PRO A 77 -56.34 -2.81 8.44
C PRO A 77 -56.11 -3.96 9.45
N ALA A 78 -55.13 -3.76 10.35
CA ALA A 78 -54.94 -4.57 11.55
C ALA A 78 -55.90 -4.11 12.68
N PRO A 79 -56.33 -5.00 13.59
CA PRO A 79 -57.30 -4.67 14.64
C PRO A 79 -56.75 -3.67 15.67
N ALA A 80 -57.68 -2.90 16.24
CA ALA A 80 -57.43 -1.81 17.18
C ALA A 80 -56.68 -2.28 18.44
N ILE A 81 -55.46 -1.77 18.62
CA ILE A 81 -54.64 -1.97 19.81
C ILE A 81 -54.99 -0.88 20.82
N SER A 82 -55.35 -1.29 22.03
CA SER A 82 -55.59 -0.42 23.19
C SER A 82 -54.36 0.44 23.52
N PRO A 83 -54.53 1.67 24.06
CA PRO A 83 -53.42 2.56 24.34
C PRO A 83 -52.52 1.97 25.42
N GLN A 84 -51.38 1.42 25.00
CA GLN A 84 -50.32 0.99 25.91
C GLN A 84 -49.59 2.22 26.47
N PRO A 85 -49.17 2.18 27.76
CA PRO A 85 -48.42 3.26 28.38
C PRO A 85 -47.11 3.55 27.62
N PRO A 86 -46.60 4.79 27.68
CA PRO A 86 -45.39 5.17 26.96
C PRO A 86 -44.21 4.30 27.40
N ALA A 87 -43.65 3.53 26.46
CA ALA A 87 -42.50 2.70 26.74
C ALA A 87 -41.31 3.57 27.21
N PRO A 88 -40.51 3.10 28.20
CA PRO A 88 -39.38 3.86 28.72
C PRO A 88 -38.36 4.15 27.60
N LYS A 89 -37.77 5.35 27.64
CA LYS A 89 -36.81 5.87 26.64
C LYS A 89 -35.52 5.03 26.53
N SER A 90 -35.22 4.21 27.52
CA SER A 90 -34.12 3.24 27.50
C SER A 90 -34.64 1.89 27.96
N LYS A 91 -34.61 0.89 27.08
CA LYS A 91 -34.76 -0.51 27.45
C LYS A 91 -33.37 -1.07 27.68
N THR A 92 -33.09 -1.53 28.90
CA THR A 92 -31.91 -2.35 29.16
C THR A 92 -32.15 -3.70 28.51
N ILE A 93 -31.59 -3.92 27.33
CA ILE A 93 -31.53 -5.23 26.71
C ILE A 93 -30.34 -5.92 27.39
N GLY A 94 -30.62 -6.86 28.28
CA GLY A 94 -29.60 -7.78 28.76
C GLY A 94 -29.21 -8.69 27.60
N THR A 95 -28.19 -8.32 26.84
CA THR A 95 -27.62 -9.20 25.84
C THR A 95 -26.72 -10.18 26.57
N GLN A 96 -27.20 -11.39 26.79
CA GLN A 96 -26.37 -12.50 27.25
C GLN A 96 -25.43 -12.89 26.10
N SER A 97 -24.28 -12.22 25.98
CA SER A 97 -23.31 -12.50 24.90
C SER A 97 -21.88 -12.76 25.37
N ASP A 98 -21.55 -12.57 26.66
CA ASP A 98 -20.16 -12.71 27.11
C ASP A 98 -19.78 -14.16 27.49
N TYR A 99 -20.78 -15.03 27.70
CA TYR A 99 -20.61 -16.45 28.04
C TYR A 99 -21.27 -17.39 27.03
N ARG A 100 -21.36 -17.00 25.75
CA ARG A 100 -21.76 -17.95 24.70
C ARG A 100 -20.51 -18.72 24.28
N GLU A 101 -20.21 -19.79 24.98
CA GLU A 101 -19.15 -20.73 24.62
C GLU A 101 -19.54 -21.40 23.29
N SER A 102 -19.13 -20.82 22.16
CA SER A 102 -19.33 -21.38 20.82
C SER A 102 -18.65 -22.74 20.66
N GLU A 103 -17.66 -23.04 21.51
CA GLU A 103 -16.96 -24.33 21.55
C GLU A 103 -17.77 -25.44 22.25
N ALA A 104 -18.81 -25.09 23.03
CA ALA A 104 -19.72 -26.05 23.66
C ALA A 104 -20.85 -26.51 22.70
N GLN A 105 -20.89 -25.99 21.47
CA GLN A 105 -21.90 -26.34 20.48
C GLN A 105 -21.54 -27.66 19.79
N THR A 106 -22.05 -28.77 20.32
CA THR A 106 -21.92 -30.10 19.72
C THR A 106 -22.56 -30.16 18.34
N THR A 107 -22.03 -31.01 17.46
CA THR A 107 -22.70 -31.37 16.21
C THR A 107 -24.13 -31.86 16.52
N PRO A 108 -25.14 -31.45 15.74
CA PRO A 108 -26.49 -31.96 15.91
C PRO A 108 -26.48 -33.49 15.89
N TRP A 109 -27.19 -34.12 16.84
CA TRP A 109 -27.28 -35.57 16.89
C TRP A 109 -27.88 -36.12 15.60
N GLN A 110 -27.17 -37.04 14.93
CA GLN A 110 -27.62 -37.72 13.73
C GLN A 110 -28.01 -39.17 14.09
N PRO A 111 -29.27 -39.58 13.89
CA PRO A 111 -29.69 -40.96 14.15
C PRO A 111 -29.04 -41.93 13.16
N ASP A 112 -28.80 -43.16 13.61
CA ASP A 112 -28.40 -44.25 12.71
C ASP A 112 -29.54 -44.56 11.74
N LEU A 113 -29.26 -44.37 10.45
CA LEU A 113 -30.20 -44.61 9.37
C LEU A 113 -30.17 -46.10 9.00
N ALA A 114 -30.92 -46.91 9.74
CA ALA A 114 -31.13 -48.32 9.41
C ALA A 114 -32.42 -48.50 8.59
N PRO A 115 -32.43 -49.36 7.55
CA PRO A 115 -33.67 -49.72 6.87
C PRO A 115 -34.63 -50.41 7.86
N PRO A 116 -35.94 -50.13 7.78
CA PRO A 116 -36.93 -50.78 8.63
C PRO A 116 -36.94 -52.29 8.36
N LYS A 117 -37.05 -53.09 9.43
CA LYS A 117 -37.10 -54.56 9.34
C LYS A 117 -38.28 -55.06 8.50
N GLU A 118 -39.41 -54.35 8.57
CA GLU A 118 -40.59 -54.61 7.76
C GLU A 118 -40.91 -53.36 6.92
N PRO A 119 -40.53 -53.32 5.64
CA PRO A 119 -40.80 -52.16 4.79
C PRO A 119 -42.28 -52.11 4.40
N SER A 120 -42.84 -50.90 4.39
CA SER A 120 -44.22 -50.66 3.95
C SER A 120 -44.40 -50.98 2.46
N LEU A 121 -45.64 -51.26 2.02
CA LEU A 121 -45.96 -51.52 0.61
C LEU A 121 -45.46 -50.42 -0.34
N LYS A 122 -45.54 -49.15 0.08
CA LYS A 122 -45.03 -48.03 -0.72
C LYS A 122 -43.51 -48.05 -0.84
N GLN A 123 -42.80 -48.37 0.24
CA GLN A 123 -41.35 -48.48 0.23
C GLN A 123 -40.90 -49.65 -0.64
N GLN A 124 -41.59 -50.80 -0.57
CA GLN A 124 -41.35 -51.95 -1.44
C GLN A 124 -41.57 -51.61 -2.93
N TYR A 125 -42.61 -50.84 -3.23
CA TYR A 125 -42.85 -50.34 -4.59
C TYR A 125 -41.72 -49.42 -5.07
N LEU A 126 -41.27 -48.48 -4.21
CA LEU A 126 -40.18 -47.57 -4.56
C LEU A 126 -38.83 -48.29 -4.71
N SER A 127 -38.55 -49.27 -3.86
CA SER A 127 -37.35 -50.09 -3.93
C SER A 127 -37.32 -50.92 -5.21
N ALA A 128 -38.46 -51.53 -5.57
CA ALA A 128 -38.62 -52.28 -6.82
C ALA A 128 -38.51 -51.37 -8.05
N ARG A 129 -39.13 -50.19 -8.03
CA ARG A 129 -39.07 -49.22 -9.15
C ARG A 129 -37.64 -48.75 -9.43
N ASN A 130 -36.82 -48.62 -8.38
CA ASN A 130 -35.48 -48.08 -8.46
C ASN A 130 -34.38 -49.17 -8.45
N ASN A 131 -34.77 -50.44 -8.53
CA ASN A 131 -33.87 -51.61 -8.47
C ASN A 131 -32.87 -51.51 -7.30
N CYS A 132 -33.33 -51.06 -6.12
CA CYS A 132 -32.48 -50.80 -4.96
C CYS A 132 -33.01 -51.54 -3.74
N GLU A 133 -32.14 -52.22 -3.00
CA GLU A 133 -32.51 -52.80 -1.72
C GLU A 133 -32.49 -51.69 -0.64
N GLY A 134 -33.66 -51.14 -0.34
CA GLY A 134 -33.84 -50.03 0.59
C GLY A 134 -33.81 -48.62 -0.05
N PRO A 135 -33.83 -47.55 0.77
CA PRO A 135 -33.89 -46.19 0.26
C PRO A 135 -32.56 -45.71 -0.34
N GLU A 136 -32.63 -45.12 -1.53
CA GLU A 136 -31.46 -44.66 -2.30
C GLU A 136 -30.60 -43.62 -1.57
N LEU A 137 -31.23 -42.79 -0.73
CA LEU A 137 -30.54 -41.77 0.05
C LEU A 137 -29.56 -42.37 1.07
N LEU A 138 -29.73 -43.64 1.46
CA LEU A 138 -28.76 -44.34 2.32
C LEU A 138 -27.41 -44.57 1.63
N GLN A 139 -27.34 -44.43 0.30
CA GLN A 139 -26.08 -44.47 -0.44
C GLN A 139 -25.22 -43.21 -0.18
N LEU A 140 -25.82 -42.12 0.31
CA LEU A 140 -25.13 -40.89 0.73
C LEU A 140 -24.91 -40.82 2.25
N LYS A 141 -24.82 -41.96 2.94
CA LYS A 141 -24.57 -42.02 4.40
C LYS A 141 -23.26 -41.36 4.84
N ASP A 142 -22.33 -41.17 3.90
CA ASP A 142 -21.02 -40.57 4.16
C ASP A 142 -21.13 -39.05 4.40
N LEU A 143 -22.21 -38.42 3.91
CA LEU A 143 -22.46 -36.99 4.12
C LEU A 143 -23.01 -36.77 5.54
N LYS A 144 -22.36 -35.88 6.30
CA LYS A 144 -22.75 -35.52 7.67
C LYS A 144 -22.94 -34.02 7.82
N PHE A 145 -23.62 -33.59 8.87
CA PHE A 145 -23.78 -32.16 9.16
C PHE A 145 -22.41 -31.50 9.38
N GLY A 146 -22.09 -30.46 8.59
CA GLY A 146 -20.77 -29.82 8.59
C GLY A 146 -19.74 -30.50 7.68
N GLU A 147 -20.04 -31.70 7.16
CA GLU A 147 -19.18 -32.49 6.26
C GLU A 147 -20.01 -32.93 5.03
N GLY A 148 -20.32 -31.98 4.13
CA GLY A 148 -20.97 -32.25 2.84
C GLY A 148 -22.50 -32.12 2.80
N LEU A 149 -23.16 -31.83 3.92
CA LEU A 149 -24.57 -31.38 3.93
C LEU A 149 -24.66 -29.83 4.00
N PRO A 150 -25.56 -29.18 3.24
CA PRO A 150 -26.56 -29.75 2.32
C PRO A 150 -25.94 -30.35 1.04
N PRO A 151 -26.57 -31.37 0.43
CA PRO A 151 -26.02 -32.06 -0.72
C PRO A 151 -25.83 -31.11 -1.91
N GLY A 152 -24.68 -31.22 -2.56
CA GLY A 152 -24.34 -30.44 -3.75
C GLY A 152 -24.84 -31.08 -5.05
N LEU A 153 -24.56 -30.41 -6.17
CA LEU A 153 -24.89 -30.93 -7.51
C LEU A 153 -24.16 -32.26 -7.81
N GLN A 154 -22.94 -32.43 -7.29
CA GLN A 154 -22.17 -33.67 -7.48
C GLN A 154 -22.82 -34.87 -6.78
N ASP A 155 -23.40 -34.67 -5.59
CA ASP A 155 -24.08 -35.74 -4.86
C ASP A 155 -25.37 -36.18 -5.57
N ILE A 156 -26.09 -35.23 -6.16
CA ILE A 156 -27.28 -35.51 -6.98
C ILE A 156 -26.87 -36.31 -8.21
N ARG A 157 -25.83 -35.88 -8.94
CA ARG A 157 -25.27 -36.63 -10.08
C ARG A 157 -24.82 -38.03 -9.67
N ARG A 158 -24.21 -38.19 -8.50
CA ARG A 158 -23.81 -39.50 -7.96
C ARG A 158 -25.03 -40.42 -7.77
N ILE A 159 -26.14 -39.91 -7.22
CA ILE A 159 -27.38 -40.69 -7.10
C ILE A 159 -27.92 -41.08 -8.48
N GLU A 160 -27.91 -40.16 -9.44
CA GLU A 160 -28.37 -40.42 -10.81
C GLU A 160 -27.54 -41.52 -11.49
N LYS A 161 -26.21 -41.44 -11.40
CA LYS A 161 -25.30 -42.50 -11.89
C LYS A 161 -25.58 -43.85 -11.23
N LEU A 162 -25.79 -43.88 -9.91
CA LEU A 162 -26.13 -45.12 -9.19
C LEU A 162 -27.49 -45.69 -9.61
N ARG A 163 -28.46 -44.84 -9.99
CA ARG A 163 -29.74 -45.29 -10.57
C ARG A 163 -29.56 -45.87 -11.96
N GLU A 164 -28.76 -45.23 -12.80
CA GLU A 164 -28.45 -45.71 -14.16
C GLU A 164 -27.74 -47.06 -14.11
N LYS A 165 -26.72 -47.19 -13.25
CA LYS A 165 -26.02 -48.45 -13.00
C LYS A 165 -26.96 -49.57 -12.56
N ARG A 166 -27.88 -49.30 -11.62
CA ARG A 166 -28.90 -50.27 -11.18
C ARG A 166 -29.89 -50.66 -12.28
N LYS A 167 -30.28 -49.72 -13.15
CA LYS A 167 -31.12 -50.01 -14.32
C LYS A 167 -30.36 -50.88 -15.33
N PHE A 168 -29.08 -50.59 -15.53
CA PHE A 168 -28.20 -51.37 -16.39
C PHE A 168 -28.00 -52.79 -15.85
N GLU A 169 -27.67 -52.95 -14.57
CA GLU A 169 -27.52 -54.26 -13.91
C GLU A 169 -28.79 -55.12 -14.02
N ALA A 170 -29.97 -54.51 -13.90
CA ALA A 170 -31.25 -55.19 -14.08
C ALA A 170 -31.55 -55.56 -15.54
N SER A 171 -30.94 -54.87 -16.51
CA SER A 171 -31.08 -55.19 -17.94
C SER A 171 -30.17 -56.33 -18.41
N LEU A 172 -29.17 -56.70 -17.60
CA LEU A 172 -28.22 -57.74 -17.96
C LEU A 172 -28.85 -59.13 -17.95
N PRO A 173 -28.41 -60.04 -18.87
CA PRO A 173 -28.82 -61.44 -18.85
C PRO A 173 -28.58 -62.11 -17.48
N PRO A 174 -29.46 -63.02 -17.04
CA PRO A 174 -29.28 -63.71 -15.76
C PRO A 174 -28.02 -64.59 -15.80
N VAL A 175 -27.31 -64.65 -14.67
CA VAL A 175 -26.05 -65.42 -14.54
C VAL A 175 -26.27 -66.93 -14.70
N SER A 176 -27.50 -67.41 -14.53
CA SER A 176 -27.87 -68.82 -14.70
C SER A 176 -27.80 -69.30 -16.15
N ASP A 177 -27.93 -68.42 -17.14
CA ASP A 177 -27.89 -68.80 -18.55
C ASP A 177 -26.45 -68.74 -19.09
N LEU A 178 -25.78 -69.90 -19.09
CA LEU A 178 -24.39 -70.04 -19.54
C LEU A 178 -24.17 -69.62 -21.00
N SER A 179 -25.21 -69.67 -21.83
CA SER A 179 -25.11 -69.30 -23.25
C SER A 179 -24.99 -67.80 -23.48
N GLN A 180 -25.55 -66.99 -22.55
CA GLN A 180 -25.60 -65.53 -22.64
C GLN A 180 -24.51 -64.84 -21.80
N LEU A 181 -23.71 -65.60 -21.05
CA LEU A 181 -22.54 -65.08 -20.33
C LEU A 181 -21.58 -64.24 -21.19
N PRO A 182 -21.17 -64.63 -22.41
CA PRO A 182 -20.28 -63.80 -23.21
C PRO A 182 -20.92 -62.46 -23.62
N LEU A 183 -22.24 -62.42 -23.81
CA LEU A 183 -22.96 -61.18 -24.06
C LEU A 183 -23.00 -60.30 -22.82
N ARG A 184 -23.30 -60.89 -21.64
CA ARG A 184 -23.27 -60.18 -20.35
C ARG A 184 -21.91 -59.56 -20.08
N GLN A 185 -20.83 -60.31 -20.29
CA GLN A 185 -19.47 -59.82 -20.09
C GLN A 185 -19.17 -58.61 -20.99
N LYS A 186 -19.47 -58.71 -22.29
CA LYS A 186 -19.27 -57.58 -23.22
C LYS A 186 -20.06 -56.34 -22.83
N MET A 187 -21.32 -56.51 -22.43
CA MET A 187 -22.13 -55.38 -21.96
C MET A 187 -21.51 -54.70 -20.74
N ILE A 188 -21.03 -55.49 -19.76
CA ILE A 188 -20.38 -54.97 -18.56
C ILE A 188 -19.08 -54.24 -18.94
N GLU A 189 -18.23 -54.83 -19.78
CA GLU A 189 -16.98 -54.21 -20.23
C GLU A 189 -17.22 -52.88 -20.96
N GLU A 190 -18.22 -52.82 -21.84
CA GLU A 190 -18.60 -51.57 -22.54
C GLU A 190 -19.13 -50.51 -21.59
N TRP A 191 -19.88 -50.90 -20.56
CA TRP A 191 -20.38 -49.97 -19.54
C TRP A 191 -19.25 -49.47 -18.64
N GLU A 192 -18.37 -50.36 -18.19
CA GLU A 192 -17.19 -50.00 -17.40
C GLU A 192 -16.30 -49.03 -18.18
N ALA A 193 -16.05 -49.28 -19.46
CA ALA A 193 -15.29 -48.36 -20.31
C ALA A 193 -15.91 -46.96 -20.34
N ARG A 194 -17.24 -46.84 -20.46
CA ARG A 194 -17.92 -45.54 -20.39
C ARG A 194 -17.79 -44.88 -19.02
N GLU A 195 -17.92 -45.65 -17.92
CA GLU A 195 -17.69 -45.11 -16.57
C GLU A 195 -16.24 -44.61 -16.39
N TRP A 196 -15.26 -45.28 -17.00
CA TRP A 196 -13.86 -44.85 -17.02
C TRP A 196 -13.67 -43.57 -17.83
N ASP A 197 -14.27 -43.47 -19.02
CA ASP A 197 -14.20 -42.28 -19.86
C ASP A 197 -14.80 -41.06 -19.13
N GLU A 198 -15.98 -41.20 -18.51
CA GLU A 198 -16.60 -40.12 -17.72
C GLU A 198 -15.72 -39.68 -16.53
N ARG A 199 -15.02 -40.62 -15.89
CA ARG A 199 -14.10 -40.31 -14.80
C ARG A 199 -12.87 -39.59 -15.33
N GLU A 200 -12.37 -39.97 -16.49
CA GLU A 200 -11.25 -39.29 -17.15
C GLU A 200 -11.63 -37.85 -17.52
N GLU A 201 -12.83 -37.63 -18.04
CA GLU A 201 -13.37 -36.30 -18.31
C GLU A 201 -13.49 -35.43 -17.04
N GLU A 202 -13.95 -36.01 -15.92
CA GLU A 202 -14.01 -35.30 -14.64
C GLU A 202 -12.61 -34.91 -14.14
N ILE A 203 -11.65 -35.84 -14.23
CA ILE A 203 -10.25 -35.58 -13.87
C ILE A 203 -9.67 -34.48 -14.75
N LEU A 204 -9.93 -34.53 -16.06
CA LEU A 204 -9.49 -33.51 -17.02
C LEU A 204 -10.08 -32.15 -16.68
N GLY A 205 -11.37 -32.06 -16.37
CA GLY A 205 -12.00 -30.81 -15.94
C GLY A 205 -11.36 -30.20 -14.71
N VAL A 206 -11.05 -31.01 -13.68
CA VAL A 206 -10.33 -30.55 -12.49
C VAL A 206 -8.89 -30.12 -12.82
N GLN A 207 -8.22 -30.79 -13.75
CA GLN A 207 -6.88 -30.41 -14.20
C GLN A 207 -6.90 -29.09 -14.98
N ASP A 208 -7.90 -28.87 -15.83
CA ASP A 208 -8.07 -27.63 -16.59
C ASP A 208 -8.34 -26.44 -15.65
N GLU A 209 -9.21 -26.60 -14.65
CA GLU A 209 -9.43 -25.57 -13.62
C GLU A 209 -8.14 -25.21 -12.89
N ARG A 210 -7.34 -26.21 -12.52
CA ARG A 210 -6.03 -25.99 -11.88
C ARG A 210 -5.04 -25.31 -12.83
N LEU A 211 -5.04 -25.68 -14.11
CA LEU A 211 -4.17 -25.09 -15.12
C LEU A 211 -4.50 -23.61 -15.31
N VAL A 212 -5.78 -23.24 -15.37
CA VAL A 212 -6.22 -21.85 -15.46
C VAL A 212 -5.72 -21.04 -14.27
N LEU A 213 -5.85 -21.57 -13.04
CA LEU A 213 -5.33 -20.90 -11.85
C LEU A 213 -3.81 -20.73 -11.89
N LEU A 214 -3.08 -21.75 -12.35
CA LEU A 214 -1.63 -21.68 -12.51
C LEU A 214 -1.21 -20.65 -13.56
N GLN A 215 -1.92 -20.59 -14.69
CA GLN A 215 -1.66 -19.61 -15.73
C GLN A 215 -1.87 -18.19 -15.23
N GLN A 216 -2.95 -17.94 -14.47
CA GLN A 216 -3.20 -16.65 -13.83
C GLN A 216 -2.09 -16.31 -12.83
N ALA A 217 -1.65 -17.27 -12.02
CA ALA A 217 -0.57 -17.06 -11.06
C ALA A 217 0.77 -16.73 -11.75
N ILE A 218 1.06 -17.37 -12.89
CA ILE A 218 2.24 -17.06 -13.72
C ILE A 218 2.13 -15.64 -14.27
N GLN A 219 0.97 -15.26 -14.81
CA GLN A 219 0.76 -13.93 -15.35
C GLN A 219 0.97 -12.84 -14.29
N VAL A 220 0.38 -12.99 -13.10
CA VAL A 220 0.57 -12.04 -11.98
C VAL A 220 2.05 -11.93 -11.60
N ARG A 221 2.76 -13.05 -11.57
CA ARG A 221 4.20 -13.07 -11.28
C ARG A 221 5.03 -12.34 -12.35
N GLU A 222 4.67 -12.49 -13.63
CA GLU A 222 5.33 -11.81 -14.74
C GLU A 222 5.06 -10.30 -14.71
N GLU A 223 3.81 -9.89 -14.46
CA GLU A 223 3.43 -8.49 -14.29
C GLU A 223 4.23 -7.83 -13.16
N GLU A 224 4.33 -8.48 -11.99
CA GLU A 224 5.16 -7.97 -10.88
C GLU A 224 6.64 -7.85 -11.26
N PHE A 225 7.16 -8.79 -12.05
CA PHE A 225 8.55 -8.76 -12.50
C PHE A 225 8.79 -7.59 -13.46
N ASP A 226 7.88 -7.37 -14.40
CA ASP A 226 7.95 -6.30 -15.37
C ASP A 226 7.85 -4.93 -14.70
N GLU A 227 6.96 -4.77 -13.71
CA GLU A 227 6.87 -3.54 -12.91
C GLU A 227 8.17 -3.24 -12.16
N ARG A 228 8.77 -4.26 -11.53
CA ARG A 228 10.06 -4.12 -10.84
C ARG A 228 11.17 -3.75 -11.82
N CYS A 229 11.19 -4.37 -13.00
CA CYS A 229 12.15 -4.04 -14.05
C CYS A 229 11.97 -2.62 -14.57
N ALA A 230 10.74 -2.19 -14.85
CA ALA A 230 10.42 -0.85 -15.30
C ALA A 230 10.82 0.21 -14.26
N SER A 231 10.51 -0.02 -12.99
CA SER A 231 10.92 0.85 -11.89
C SER A 231 12.44 1.01 -11.80
N ARG A 232 13.20 -0.09 -11.95
CA ARG A 232 14.67 -0.05 -11.97
C ARG A 232 15.22 0.74 -13.16
N VAL A 233 14.60 0.60 -14.33
CA VAL A 233 14.99 1.35 -15.54
C VAL A 233 14.72 2.83 -15.35
N GLU A 234 13.55 3.22 -14.86
CA GLU A 234 13.21 4.62 -14.61
C GLU A 234 14.11 5.23 -13.52
N ALA A 235 14.37 4.51 -12.42
CA ALA A 235 15.31 4.98 -11.39
C ALA A 235 16.71 5.24 -11.97
N ARG A 236 17.22 4.34 -12.83
CA ARG A 236 18.51 4.52 -13.51
C ARG A 236 18.49 5.74 -14.42
N LYS A 237 17.41 5.94 -15.17
CA LYS A 237 17.23 7.09 -16.07
C LYS A 237 17.18 8.41 -15.29
N VAL A 238 16.45 8.47 -14.19
CA VAL A 238 16.41 9.65 -13.30
C VAL A 238 17.81 9.97 -12.77
N ALA A 239 18.52 8.98 -12.21
CA ALA A 239 19.89 9.19 -11.74
C ALA A 239 20.84 9.69 -12.84
N GLN A 240 20.71 9.17 -14.07
CA GLN A 240 21.50 9.64 -15.21
C GLN A 240 21.13 11.06 -15.65
N LEU A 241 19.85 11.44 -15.59
CA LEU A 241 19.40 12.79 -15.88
C LEU A 241 19.89 13.78 -14.83
N GLU A 242 19.84 13.41 -13.55
CA GLU A 242 20.39 14.21 -12.45
C GLU A 242 21.89 14.41 -12.61
N ALA A 243 22.65 13.37 -12.94
CA ALA A 243 24.08 13.49 -13.22
C ALA A 243 24.37 14.42 -14.42
N LYS A 244 23.47 14.49 -15.40
CA LYS A 244 23.57 15.42 -16.54
C LYS A 244 23.07 16.83 -16.22
N SER A 245 22.28 17.02 -15.17
CA SER A 245 21.68 18.32 -14.81
C SER A 245 22.74 19.39 -14.53
N SER A 246 23.85 19.04 -13.86
CA SER A 246 24.96 19.97 -13.62
C SER A 246 25.59 20.45 -14.93
N ARG A 247 25.75 19.56 -15.91
CA ARG A 247 26.25 19.95 -17.25
C ARG A 247 25.27 20.89 -17.96
N PHE A 248 23.96 20.65 -17.84
CA PHE A 248 22.97 21.57 -18.38
C PHE A 248 22.98 22.93 -17.67
N ALA A 249 23.22 22.95 -16.36
CA ALA A 249 23.37 24.19 -15.59
C ALA A 249 24.61 24.98 -16.04
N GLU A 250 25.74 24.31 -16.26
CA GLU A 250 26.96 24.92 -16.81
C GLU A 250 26.74 25.51 -18.20
N ILE A 251 26.09 24.75 -19.10
CA ILE A 251 25.74 25.21 -20.45
C ILE A 251 24.83 26.45 -20.38
N GLN A 252 23.83 26.45 -19.49
CA GLN A 252 22.92 27.58 -19.33
C GLN A 252 23.64 28.81 -18.77
N ALA A 253 24.52 28.64 -17.77
CA ALA A 253 25.35 29.71 -17.24
C ALA A 253 26.28 30.29 -18.32
N ALA A 254 26.90 29.42 -19.13
CA ALA A 254 27.72 29.84 -20.27
C ALA A 254 26.89 30.63 -21.29
N ARG A 255 25.68 30.16 -21.64
CA ARG A 255 24.75 30.86 -22.54
C ARG A 255 24.38 32.26 -22.02
N ILE A 256 24.03 32.38 -20.74
CA ILE A 256 23.68 33.69 -20.16
C ILE A 256 24.90 34.63 -20.16
N LYS A 257 26.08 34.09 -19.82
CA LYS A 257 27.34 34.86 -19.82
C LYS A 257 27.69 35.36 -21.22
N THR A 258 27.63 34.51 -22.24
CA THR A 258 27.90 34.90 -23.62
C THR A 258 26.87 35.91 -24.14
N MET A 259 25.58 35.71 -23.86
CA MET A 259 24.53 36.67 -24.20
C MET A 259 24.78 38.05 -23.57
N ARG A 260 25.12 38.12 -22.28
CA ARG A 260 25.45 39.38 -21.61
C ARG A 260 26.67 40.06 -22.24
N GLN A 261 27.73 39.29 -22.53
CA GLN A 261 28.93 39.79 -23.18
C GLN A 261 28.65 40.34 -24.57
N LEU A 262 27.81 39.66 -25.37
CA LEU A 262 27.40 40.11 -26.70
C LEU A 262 26.55 41.39 -26.65
N LEU A 263 25.64 41.50 -25.68
CA LEU A 263 24.85 42.72 -25.47
C LEU A 263 25.73 43.90 -25.05
N GLU A 264 26.71 43.68 -24.17
CA GLU A 264 27.68 44.70 -23.80
C GLU A 264 28.59 45.07 -24.98
N SER A 265 29.09 44.10 -25.75
CA SER A 265 29.98 44.37 -26.89
C SER A 265 29.25 45.17 -27.98
N ARG A 266 27.96 44.89 -28.22
CA ARG A 266 27.12 45.66 -29.15
C ARG A 266 27.06 47.15 -28.80
N LYS A 267 26.98 47.52 -27.51
CA LYS A 267 26.97 48.94 -27.08
C LYS A 267 28.25 49.69 -27.48
N TYR A 268 29.37 48.97 -27.62
CA TYR A 268 30.66 49.52 -27.98
C TYR A 268 31.05 49.24 -29.44
N ALA A 269 30.13 48.75 -30.27
CA ALA A 269 30.37 48.52 -31.69
C ALA A 269 30.50 49.85 -32.46
N GLU A 270 29.67 50.83 -32.12
CA GLU A 270 29.69 52.19 -32.70
C GLU A 270 30.88 53.02 -32.22
N LYS A 271 31.21 52.91 -30.92
CA LYS A 271 32.30 53.65 -30.28
C LYS A 271 33.12 52.71 -29.39
N PRO A 272 34.42 52.52 -29.66
CA PRO A 272 35.25 51.64 -28.86
C PRO A 272 35.38 52.20 -27.43
N ARG A 273 35.52 51.32 -26.44
CA ARG A 273 35.58 51.67 -25.00
C ARG A 273 36.57 52.79 -24.65
N ARG A 274 37.66 52.92 -25.41
CA ARG A 274 38.70 53.95 -25.23
C ARG A 274 38.21 55.38 -25.52
N LEU A 275 37.16 55.52 -26.32
CA LEU A 275 36.55 56.80 -26.71
C LEU A 275 35.36 57.20 -25.82
N VAL A 276 34.86 56.29 -24.96
CA VAL A 276 33.72 56.54 -24.07
C VAL A 276 34.22 56.85 -22.66
N ARG A 277 34.93 57.98 -22.48
CA ARG A 277 35.20 58.52 -21.14
C ARG A 277 34.07 59.49 -20.79
N PRO A 278 33.19 59.18 -19.81
CA PRO A 278 32.08 60.06 -19.47
C PRO A 278 32.58 61.41 -18.95
N GLY A 279 31.77 62.44 -19.13
CA GLY A 279 32.00 63.77 -18.57
C GLY A 279 32.07 63.75 -17.04
N ILE A 280 32.57 64.83 -16.41
CA ILE A 280 32.59 64.90 -14.94
C ILE A 280 31.17 64.86 -14.37
N VAL A 281 30.24 65.62 -14.95
CA VAL A 281 28.83 65.66 -14.50
C VAL A 281 28.19 64.28 -14.61
N GLU A 282 28.38 63.58 -15.74
CA GLU A 282 27.85 62.22 -15.93
C GLU A 282 28.44 61.20 -14.94
N ARG A 283 29.73 61.34 -14.59
CA ARG A 283 30.36 60.50 -13.55
C ARG A 283 29.70 60.70 -12.19
N TYR A 284 29.47 61.95 -11.78
CA TYR A 284 28.84 62.26 -10.49
C TYR A 284 27.33 62.01 -10.48
N ALA A 285 26.67 62.00 -11.65
CA ALA A 285 25.25 61.65 -11.77
C ALA A 285 25.00 60.15 -11.64
N ASN A 286 25.98 59.31 -12.01
CA ASN A 286 25.87 57.86 -11.86
C ASN A 286 26.57 57.36 -10.58
N TYR A 287 25.79 56.90 -9.60
CA TYR A 287 26.31 56.33 -8.35
C TYR A 287 27.10 55.02 -8.53
N SER A 288 26.92 54.32 -9.66
CA SER A 288 27.74 53.15 -10.00
C SER A 288 29.07 53.52 -10.66
N SER A 289 29.41 54.82 -10.75
CA SER A 289 30.65 55.27 -11.36
C SER A 289 31.86 55.03 -10.46
N THR A 290 33.04 55.09 -11.07
CA THR A 290 34.32 54.94 -10.36
C THR A 290 34.60 56.02 -9.31
N THR A 291 33.82 57.11 -9.29
CA THR A 291 33.94 58.16 -8.28
C THR A 291 33.39 57.72 -6.93
N TYR A 292 32.28 56.98 -6.92
CA TYR A 292 31.63 56.50 -5.68
C TYR A 292 31.92 55.03 -5.39
N ALA A 293 32.08 54.21 -6.43
CA ALA A 293 32.37 52.78 -6.33
C ALA A 293 33.58 52.43 -7.21
N PRO A 294 34.81 52.77 -6.78
CA PRO A 294 36.02 52.45 -7.54
C PRO A 294 36.21 50.93 -7.66
N VAL A 295 36.48 50.45 -8.88
CA VAL A 295 36.72 49.03 -9.13
C VAL A 295 38.17 48.71 -8.81
N GLN A 296 38.41 47.71 -7.95
CA GLN A 296 39.75 47.37 -7.47
C GLN A 296 40.77 47.07 -8.59
N ARG A 297 40.32 46.50 -9.71
CA ARG A 297 41.17 46.22 -10.88
C ARG A 297 41.85 47.47 -11.46
N GLU A 298 41.26 48.66 -11.26
CA GLU A 298 41.84 49.92 -11.74
C GLU A 298 42.93 50.47 -10.81
N GLY A 299 43.03 49.96 -9.58
CA GLY A 299 44.06 50.35 -8.61
C GLY A 299 44.01 51.82 -8.17
N ARG A 300 42.89 52.52 -8.42
CA ARG A 300 42.73 53.95 -8.13
C ARG A 300 41.77 54.14 -6.95
N PHE A 301 42.34 54.38 -5.78
CA PHE A 301 41.62 54.58 -4.53
C PHE A 301 41.84 56.00 -4.01
N PRO A 302 41.15 57.02 -4.57
CA PRO A 302 41.33 58.41 -4.15
C PRO A 302 40.78 58.68 -2.74
N GLU A 303 39.80 57.89 -2.27
CA GLU A 303 39.22 58.03 -0.94
C GLU A 303 40.19 57.62 0.17
N ALA A 304 41.04 56.62 -0.09
CA ALA A 304 42.02 56.13 0.87
C ALA A 304 43.37 56.83 0.61
N LYS A 305 43.71 57.82 1.44
CA LYS A 305 45.06 58.40 1.41
C LYS A 305 46.08 57.33 1.84
N PRO A 306 47.26 57.27 1.20
CA PRO A 306 48.29 56.32 1.60
C PRO A 306 48.75 56.58 3.04
N ASN A 307 49.09 55.51 3.75
CA ASN A 307 49.63 55.58 5.11
C ASN A 307 50.83 56.54 5.15
N GLY A 308 50.84 57.46 6.12
CA GLY A 308 51.85 58.52 6.25
C GLY A 308 51.47 59.86 5.60
N ARG A 309 50.37 59.93 4.84
CA ARG A 309 49.76 61.20 4.37
C ARG A 309 48.32 61.39 4.84
N LEU A 310 47.94 60.64 5.87
CA LEU A 310 46.66 60.82 6.55
C LEU A 310 46.66 62.21 7.17
N VAL A 311 45.54 62.92 7.00
CA VAL A 311 45.36 64.26 7.55
C VAL A 311 44.42 64.08 8.73
N GLU A 312 45.02 63.99 9.92
CA GLU A 312 44.31 63.84 11.19
C GLU A 312 44.27 65.22 11.86
N THR A 313 43.12 65.89 11.80
CA THR A 313 42.95 67.25 12.35
C THR A 313 42.33 67.26 13.74
N ASP A 314 41.81 66.13 14.21
CA ASP A 314 40.98 66.07 15.41
C ASP A 314 41.76 66.44 16.68
N GLY A 315 43.05 66.10 16.74
CA GLY A 315 43.94 66.47 17.86
C GLY A 315 44.36 67.94 17.91
N TYR A 316 44.13 68.72 16.84
CA TYR A 316 44.51 70.13 16.76
C TYR A 316 43.34 71.07 17.09
N GLN A 317 42.16 70.53 17.39
CA GLN A 317 40.99 71.33 17.76
C GLN A 317 41.13 71.83 19.22
N PRO A 318 40.77 73.09 19.50
CA PRO A 318 40.84 73.63 20.85
C PRO A 318 39.78 72.96 21.73
N VAL A 319 40.20 72.26 22.79
CA VAL A 319 39.28 71.62 23.74
C VAL A 319 38.81 72.59 24.82
N ASN A 320 39.65 73.58 25.14
CA ASN A 320 39.42 74.52 26.23
C ASN A 320 39.21 75.94 25.70
N LEU A 321 38.50 76.77 26.47
CA LEU A 321 38.23 78.17 26.14
C LEU A 321 39.52 78.99 25.91
N GLN A 322 40.59 78.69 26.66
CA GLN A 322 41.90 79.31 26.44
C GLN A 322 42.45 79.04 25.03
N GLY A 323 42.32 77.81 24.53
CA GLY A 323 42.75 77.47 23.16
C GLY A 323 41.92 78.17 22.08
N ILE A 324 40.66 78.49 22.37
CA ILE A 324 39.81 79.28 21.46
C ILE A 324 40.29 80.73 21.42
N ALA A 325 40.60 81.33 22.59
CA ALA A 325 41.13 82.68 22.67
C ALA A 325 42.52 82.83 22.01
N ASP A 326 43.39 81.82 22.14
CA ASP A 326 44.69 81.79 21.49
C ASP A 326 44.55 81.70 19.95
N LEU A 327 43.59 80.92 19.45
CA LEU A 327 43.28 80.86 18.03
C LEU A 327 42.68 82.17 17.51
N GLU A 328 41.81 82.81 18.28
CA GLU A 328 41.26 84.14 17.96
C GLU A 328 42.38 85.18 17.83
N ALA A 329 43.32 85.20 18.77
CA ALA A 329 44.47 86.11 18.73
C ALA A 329 45.42 85.84 17.55
N TYR A 330 45.56 84.57 17.14
CA TYR A 330 46.39 84.18 16.00
C TYR A 330 45.76 84.53 14.65
N LEU A 331 44.42 84.62 14.58
CA LEU A 331 43.71 84.97 13.35
C LEU A 331 43.72 86.49 13.12
N PRO A 332 44.02 86.96 11.90
CA PRO A 332 43.98 88.39 11.59
C PRO A 332 42.56 88.95 11.77
N PRO A 333 42.42 90.22 12.22
CA PRO A 333 41.14 90.82 12.58
C PRO A 333 40.13 90.92 11.42
N ARG A 334 40.59 90.78 10.16
CA ARG A 334 39.74 90.69 8.96
C ARG A 334 38.88 89.42 8.90
N LEU A 335 39.30 88.36 9.59
CA LEU A 335 38.56 87.10 9.66
C LEU A 335 37.56 87.10 10.83
N LEU A 336 37.86 87.83 11.90
CA LEU A 336 37.01 87.93 13.09
C LEU A 336 35.85 88.90 12.90
N ASN A 337 36.07 89.98 12.14
CA ASN A 337 35.06 90.97 11.83
C ASN A 337 34.79 90.97 10.31
N PRO A 338 33.81 90.18 9.81
CA PRO A 338 33.34 90.34 8.44
C PRO A 338 32.75 91.75 8.29
N LYS A 339 33.06 92.42 7.18
CA LYS A 339 32.46 93.72 6.85
C LYS A 339 30.97 93.58 6.53
#